data_AF-A0A2M7X7Q7-F1
#
_entry.id   AF-A0A2M7X7Q7-F1
#
_cell.length_a   1.000
_cell.length_b   1.000
_cell.length_c   1.000
_cell.angle_alpha   90.00
_cell.angle_beta   90.00
_cell.angle_gamma   90.00
#
_symmetry.space_group_name_H-M   'P 1'
#
loop_
_entity.id
_entity.type
_entity.pdbx_description
1 polymer ?
#
loop_
_entity_poly.entity_id
_entity_poly.type
_entity_poly.pdbx_seq_one_letter_code
_entity_poly.pdbx_strand_id
1 'polypeptide(L)'
;MCLITSVLFGLFGLACLLGIAFIFSNNKKSVDWVLVATGVGLQIAFAIFVLLTPWGSKIFEALAHGFVTLAGFTLEGSKMIF
;
A
#
# COMPACT_ATOMS: atom_id res chain seq x y z
N MET A 1 -25.80 -2.71 -5.54
CA MET A 1 -25.36 -1.47 -6.21
C MET A 1 -24.07 -0.90 -5.61
N CYS A 2 -23.99 -0.68 -4.28
CA CYS A 2 -22.85 -0.01 -3.63
C CYS A 2 -21.47 -0.67 -3.82
N LEU A 3 -21.35 -2.00 -3.71
CA LEU A 3 -20.07 -2.70 -3.66
C LEU A 3 -19.31 -2.66 -5.01
N ILE A 4 -20.05 -2.85 -6.10
CA ILE A 4 -19.51 -2.79 -7.47
C ILE A 4 -18.95 -1.39 -7.76
N THR A 5 -19.69 -0.34 -7.38
CA THR A 5 -19.24 1.04 -7.58
C THR A 5 -17.93 1.33 -6.83
N SER A 6 -17.79 0.87 -5.58
CA SER A 6 -16.56 1.06 -4.80
C SER A 6 -15.35 0.34 -5.42
N VAL A 7 -15.53 -0.89 -5.90
CA VAL A 7 -14.46 -1.64 -6.56
C VAL A 7 -14.06 -0.98 -7.88
N LEU A 8 -15.03 -0.57 -8.70
CA LEU A 8 -14.76 0.16 -9.95
C LEU A 8 -14.01 1.47 -9.69
N PHE A 9 -14.38 2.21 -8.65
CA PHE A 9 -13.69 3.45 -8.28
C PHE A 9 -12.24 3.19 -7.86
N GLY A 10 -11.99 2.10 -7.11
CA GLY A 10 -10.64 1.67 -6.76
C GLY A 10 -9.79 1.30 -7.98
N LEU A 11 -10.35 0.54 -8.92
CA LEU A 11 -9.68 0.19 -10.18
C LEU A 11 -9.42 1.42 -11.05
N PHE A 12 -10.36 2.36 -11.10
CA PHE A 12 -10.20 3.62 -11.81
C PHE A 12 -9.08 4.47 -11.20
N GLY A 13 -9.01 4.57 -9.87
CA GLY A 13 -7.92 5.24 -9.17
C GLY A 13 -6.56 4.65 -9.50
N LEU A 14 -6.43 3.32 -9.48
CA LEU A 14 -5.20 2.62 -9.85
C LEU A 14 -4.81 2.92 -11.31
N ALA A 15 -5.75 2.87 -12.25
CA ALA A 15 -5.50 3.20 -13.64
C ALA A 15 -5.05 4.66 -13.83
N CYS A 16 -5.66 5.61 -13.12
CA CYS A 16 -5.24 7.02 -13.13
C CYS A 16 -3.81 7.19 -12.62
N LEU A 17 -3.44 6.55 -11.50
CA LEU A 17 -2.08 6.63 -10.95
C LEU A 17 -1.04 6.06 -11.92
N LEU A 18 -1.31 4.90 -12.52
CA LEU A 18 -0.44 4.32 -13.55
C LEU A 18 -0.35 5.24 -14.78
N GLY A 19 -1.47 5.84 -15.20
CA GLY A 19 -1.51 6.79 -16.30
C GLY A 19 -0.67 8.05 -16.04
N ILE A 20 -0.77 8.63 -14.85
CA ILE A 20 0.05 9.79 -14.44
C ILE A 20 1.53 9.39 -14.43
N ALA A 21 1.88 8.27 -13.81
CA ALA A 21 3.26 7.77 -13.78
C ALA A 21 3.82 7.54 -15.19
N PHE A 22 3.00 7.03 -16.11
CA PHE A 22 3.37 6.83 -17.51
C PHE A 22 3.57 8.15 -18.26
N ILE A 23 2.70 9.15 -18.06
CA ILE A 23 2.81 10.47 -18.71
C ILE A 23 4.09 11.17 -18.29
N PHE A 24 4.43 11.12 -17.00
CA PHE A 24 5.66 11.71 -16.44
C PHE A 24 6.90 10.84 -16.64
N SER A 25 6.78 9.65 -17.23
CA SER A 25 7.91 8.77 -17.49
C SER A 25 8.84 9.36 -18.54
N ASN A 26 10.13 9.45 -18.19
CA ASN A 26 11.18 9.98 -19.05
C ASN A 26 11.35 9.15 -20.34
N ASN A 27 11.13 7.83 -20.28
CA ASN A 27 11.24 6.96 -21.44
C ASN A 27 10.07 5.96 -21.49
N LYS A 28 8.95 6.43 -22.04
CA LYS A 28 7.69 5.69 -22.20
C LYS A 28 7.83 4.34 -22.93
N LYS A 29 8.83 4.18 -23.80
CA LYS A 29 9.08 2.92 -24.54
C LYS A 29 9.88 1.90 -23.73
N SER A 30 10.66 2.36 -22.75
CA SER A 30 11.46 1.50 -21.86
C SER A 30 10.72 1.12 -20.57
N VAL A 31 9.42 1.41 -20.48
CA VAL A 31 8.59 0.95 -19.36
C VAL A 31 8.46 -0.57 -19.46
N ASP A 32 9.01 -1.26 -18.46
CA ASP A 32 8.87 -2.70 -18.33
C ASP A 32 7.48 -3.03 -17.77
N TRP A 33 6.58 -3.46 -18.66
CA TRP A 33 5.21 -3.82 -18.30
C TRP A 33 5.12 -5.09 -17.46
N VAL A 34 6.13 -5.97 -17.50
CA VAL A 34 6.19 -7.14 -16.61
C VAL A 34 6.48 -6.67 -15.18
N LEU A 35 7.39 -5.71 -15.00
CA LEU A 35 7.66 -5.12 -13.70
C LEU A 35 6.43 -4.39 -13.14
N VAL A 36 5.75 -3.58 -13.97
CA VAL A 36 4.52 -2.87 -13.56
C VAL A 36 3.42 -3.85 -13.17
N ALA A 37 3.15 -4.86 -14.00
CA ALA A 37 2.13 -5.87 -13.72
C ALA A 37 2.47 -6.70 -12.47
N THR A 38 3.75 -7.05 -12.28
CA THR A 38 4.22 -7.78 -11.11
C THR A 38 4.08 -6.93 -9.84
N GLY A 39 4.43 -5.64 -9.90
CA GLY A 39 4.26 -4.71 -8.79
C GLY A 39 2.79 -4.53 -8.39
N VAL A 40 1.90 -4.30 -9.37
CA VAL A 40 0.46 -4.20 -9.14
C VAL A 40 -0.12 -5.51 -8.60
N GLY A 41 0.28 -6.64 -9.18
CA GLY A 41 -0.13 -7.97 -8.72
C GLY A 41 0.30 -8.23 -7.28
N LEU A 42 1.53 -7.87 -6.92
CA LEU A 42 2.05 -8.00 -5.57
C LEU A 42 1.29 -7.09 -4.59
N GLN A 43 0.96 -5.86 -4.97
CA GLN A 43 0.15 -4.96 -4.14
C GLN A 43 -1.23 -5.55 -3.83
N ILE A 44 -1.91 -6.08 -4.85
CA ILE A 44 -3.23 -6.72 -4.69
C ILE A 44 -3.10 -7.98 -3.84
N ALA A 45 -2.09 -8.81 -4.08
CA ALA A 45 -1.82 -10.01 -3.29
C ALA A 45 -1.58 -9.67 -1.81
N PHE A 46 -0.79 -8.64 -1.52
CA PHE A 46 -0.56 -8.16 -0.17
C PHE A 46 -1.84 -7.61 0.47
N ALA A 47 -2.63 -6.83 -0.25
CA ALA A 47 -3.90 -6.29 0.24
C ALA A 47 -4.87 -7.42 0.61
N ILE A 48 -5.01 -8.43 -0.25
CA ILE A 48 -5.85 -9.61 0.03
C ILE A 48 -5.30 -10.37 1.24
N PHE A 49 -3.99 -10.61 1.29
CA PHE A 49 -3.37 -11.34 2.38
C PHE A 49 -3.58 -10.63 3.72
N VAL A 50 -3.31 -9.34 3.81
CA VAL A 50 -3.38 -8.57 5.06
C VAL A 50 -4.82 -8.25 5.47
N LEU A 51 -5.69 -7.86 4.53
CA LEU A 51 -7.05 -7.39 4.84
C LEU A 51 -8.09 -8.50 4.86
N LEU A 52 -7.93 -9.54 4.03
CA LEU A 52 -8.96 -10.56 3.83
C LEU A 52 -8.69 -11.83 4.63
N THR A 53 -7.43 -12.13 4.98
CA THR A 53 -7.10 -13.33 5.75
C THR A 53 -7.05 -13.05 7.26
N PRO A 54 -7.64 -13.92 8.09
CA PRO A 54 -7.68 -13.72 9.55
C PRO A 54 -6.30 -13.84 10.20
N TRP A 55 -5.35 -14.52 9.55
CA TRP A 55 -3.97 -14.65 10.02
C TRP A 55 -3.12 -13.45 9.62
N GLY A 56 -3.28 -12.95 8.39
CA GLY A 56 -2.59 -11.77 7.90
C GLY A 56 -2.89 -10.53 8.73
N SER A 57 -4.17 -10.29 9.05
CA SER A 57 -4.58 -9.18 9.92
C SER A 57 -3.93 -9.26 11.30
N LYS A 58 -3.89 -10.45 11.94
CA LYS A 58 -3.26 -10.63 13.26
C LYS A 58 -1.76 -10.38 13.25
N ILE A 59 -1.06 -10.86 12.23
CA ILE A 59 0.39 -10.63 12.08
C ILE A 59 0.65 -9.13 11.92
N PHE A 60 -0.13 -8.47 11.07
CA PHE A 60 0.04 -7.03 10.80
C PHE A 60 -0.31 -6.18 12.03
N GLU A 61 -1.31 -6.58 12.82
CA GLU A 61 -1.66 -5.93 14.08
C GLU A 61 -0.54 -6.07 15.13
N ALA A 62 0.08 -7.25 15.24
CA ALA A 62 1.23 -7.44 16.12
C ALA A 62 2.43 -6.56 15.72
N LEU A 63 2.70 -6.45 14.41
CA LEU A 63 3.73 -5.55 13.88
C LEU A 63 3.40 -4.08 14.18
N ALA A 64 2.15 -3.66 13.97
CA ALA A 64 1.69 -2.31 14.25
C ALA A 64 1.86 -1.96 15.74
N HIS A 65 1.50 -2.87 16.64
CA HIS A 65 1.71 -2.69 18.07
C HIS A 65 3.20 -2.54 18.42
N GLY A 66 4.08 -3.32 17.78
CA GLY A 66 5.53 -3.15 17.91
C GLY A 66 6.01 -1.74 17.52
N PHE A 67 5.54 -1.22 16.39
CA PHE A 67 5.85 0.15 15.95
C PHE A 67 5.31 1.21 16.92
N VAL A 68 4.10 1.05 17.45
CA VAL A 68 3.53 1.98 18.43
C VAL A 68 4.38 2.02 19.71
N THR A 69 4.84 0.87 20.19
CA THR A 69 5.74 0.80 21.35
C THR A 69 7.05 1.52 21.09
N LEU A 70 7.66 1.30 19.92
CA LEU A 70 8.89 2.00 19.53
C LEU A 70 8.68 3.52 19.44
N ALA A 71 7.58 3.95 18.82
CA ALA A 71 7.21 5.36 18.76
C ALA A 71 6.99 5.97 20.16
N GLY A 72 6.45 5.18 21.10
CA GLY A 72 6.32 5.56 22.50
C GLY A 72 7.66 5.86 23.17
N PHE A 73 8.68 5.01 22.96
CA PHE A 73 10.03 5.27 23.48
C PHE A 73 10.65 6.54 22.87
N THR A 74 10.45 6.75 21.56
CA THR A 74 10.91 7.97 20.88
C THR A 74 10.22 9.22 21.42
N LEU A 75 8.91 9.14 21.72
CA LEU A 75 8.14 10.25 22.29
C LEU A 75 8.64 10.62 23.70
N GLU A 76 8.86 9.63 24.55
CA GLU A 76 9.44 9.86 25.89
C GLU A 76 10.84 10.46 25.81
N GLY A 77 11.67 9.99 24.88
CA GLY A 77 12.98 10.60 24.61
C GLY A 77 12.86 12.06 24.15
N SER A 78 11.90 12.38 23.28
CA SER A 78 11.66 13.75 22.81
C SER A 78 11.25 14.69 23.95
N LYS A 79 10.44 14.24 24.92
CA LYS A 79 10.01 15.02 26.09
C LYS A 79 11.15 15.33 27.08
N MET A 80 12.25 14.60 27.00
CA MET A 80 13.44 14.88 27.82
C MET A 80 14.29 15.99 27.21
N ILE A 81 14.33 16.08 25.88
CA ILE A 81 15.18 17.03 25.14
C ILE A 81 14.49 18.39 24.97
N PHE A 82 13.17 18.39 24.77
CA PHE A 82 12.34 19.58 24.59
C PHE A 82 11.34 19.72 25.73
#